data_AF-A0A7S0BS06-F1
#
_entry.id   AF-A0A7S0BS06-F1
#
_cell.length_a   1.000
_cell.length_b   1.000
_cell.length_c   1.000
_cell.angle_alpha   90.00
_cell.angle_beta   90.00
_cell.angle_gamma   90.00
#
_symmetry.space_group_name_H-M   'P 1'
#
loop_
_entity.id
_entity.type
_entity.pdbx_description
1 polymer ?
#
loop_
_entity_poly.entity_id
_entity_poly.type
_entity_poly.pdbx_seq_one_letter_code
_entity_poly.pdbx_strand_id
1 'polypeptide(L)'
;QRDEDEEAARVKRLQEDEERRKAKELEKAAERQKQIEQAEEKKRKMKEEQEKQRKQREEAQLHSTRGSENRGSTQNQARIFTAGVDNRVPSLPALRVAMLPVHVKEVDVKLFFIKYGCIKVQSTGPFWIVVFTSKGRRDFCHKSIRGADDEDRLIRGSRFGVFMHTYEISRGEEMYLLGKVTRPPISEDELLEDTCSLARRVLKEAVFKEIRDIVDNEAVNCVSKTFAENERTRVRTSSLSAMLNTLPKLGFQYALQK
;
A
#
# COMPACT_ATOMS: atom_id res chain seq x y z
N GLN A 1 8.02 32.45 55.01
CA GLN A 1 7.08 31.63 55.79
C GLN A 1 5.78 31.36 55.04
N ARG A 2 4.83 32.30 54.88
CA ARG A 2 3.60 31.99 54.10
C ARG A 2 3.87 31.57 52.65
N ASP A 3 4.77 32.26 51.95
CA ASP A 3 5.10 31.92 50.56
C ASP A 3 5.87 30.59 50.44
N GLU A 4 6.67 30.25 51.46
CA GLU A 4 7.41 28.98 51.53
C GLU A 4 6.47 27.80 51.83
N ASP A 5 5.45 28.01 52.67
CA ASP A 5 4.42 27.02 52.97
C ASP A 5 3.51 26.76 51.74
N GLU A 6 3.21 27.81 50.96
CA GLU A 6 2.46 27.67 49.69
C GLU A 6 3.26 26.93 48.62
N GLU A 7 4.56 27.18 48.53
CA GLU A 7 5.45 26.49 47.58
C GLU A 7 5.60 25.00 47.95
N ALA A 8 5.77 24.69 49.25
CA ALA A 8 5.83 23.31 49.74
C ALA A 8 4.51 22.54 49.47
N ALA A 9 3.36 23.19 49.66
CA ALA A 9 2.06 22.59 49.36
C ALA A 9 1.87 22.32 47.85
N ARG A 10 2.40 23.20 46.99
CA ARG A 10 2.34 23.04 45.53
C ARG A 10 3.21 21.89 45.04
N VAL A 11 4.43 21.75 45.57
CA VAL A 11 5.34 20.64 45.25
C VAL A 11 4.74 19.30 45.66
N LYS A 12 4.11 19.23 46.85
CA LYS A 12 3.46 17.99 47.31
C LYS A 12 2.31 17.54 46.41
N ARG A 13 1.48 18.48 45.93
CA ARG A 13 0.40 18.17 44.96
C ARG A 13 0.95 17.68 43.63
N LEU A 14 2.03 18.27 43.14
CA LEU A 14 2.68 17.84 41.90
C LEU A 14 3.25 16.41 42.02
N GLN A 15 3.84 16.07 43.16
CA GLN A 15 4.33 14.72 43.43
C GLN A 15 3.18 13.70 43.49
N GLU A 16 2.09 14.02 44.21
CA GLU A 16 0.90 13.15 44.28
C GLU A 16 0.25 12.94 42.90
N ASP A 17 0.21 13.98 42.05
CA ASP A 17 -0.32 13.88 40.69
C ASP A 17 0.59 13.06 39.76
N GLU A 18 1.91 13.15 39.94
CA GLU A 18 2.88 12.34 39.18
C GLU A 18 2.80 10.86 39.57
N GLU A 19 2.67 10.55 40.86
CA GLU A 19 2.47 9.18 41.34
C GLU A 19 1.16 8.58 40.82
N ARG A 20 0.07 9.37 40.79
CA ARG A 20 -1.21 8.93 40.21
C ARG A 20 -1.11 8.67 38.70
N ARG A 21 -0.32 9.46 37.96
CA ARG A 21 -0.07 9.21 36.54
C ARG A 21 0.71 7.93 36.31
N LYS A 22 1.80 7.71 37.07
CA LYS A 22 2.60 6.48 37.02
C LYS A 22 1.77 5.24 37.36
N ALA A 23 0.90 5.31 38.37
CA ALA A 23 0.00 4.21 38.73
C ALA A 23 -0.98 3.87 37.58
N LYS A 24 -1.58 4.88 36.93
CA LYS A 24 -2.49 4.67 35.78
C LYS A 24 -1.78 4.11 34.55
N GLU A 25 -0.53 4.49 34.31
CA GLU A 25 0.27 3.94 33.21
C GLU A 25 0.62 2.47 33.44
N LEU A 26 0.98 2.10 34.68
CA LEU A 26 1.23 0.71 35.06
C LEU A 26 -0.03 -0.16 34.95
N GLU A 27 -1.19 0.36 35.34
CA GLU A 27 -2.47 -0.34 35.20
C GLU A 27 -2.81 -0.60 33.72
N LYS A 28 -2.64 0.41 32.85
CA LYS A 28 -2.82 0.25 31.39
C LYS A 28 -1.81 -0.73 30.78
N ALA A 29 -0.58 -0.75 31.26
CA ALA A 29 0.43 -1.70 30.80
C ALA A 29 0.05 -3.15 31.18
N ALA A 30 -0.43 -3.36 32.40
CA ALA A 30 -0.91 -4.66 32.87
C ALA A 30 -2.15 -5.14 32.09
N GLU A 31 -3.08 -4.23 31.76
CA GLU A 31 -4.25 -4.56 30.95
C GLU A 31 -3.86 -4.97 29.51
N ARG A 32 -2.92 -4.24 28.89
CA ARG A 32 -2.39 -4.61 27.57
C ARG A 32 -1.71 -5.98 27.59
N GLN A 33 -0.96 -6.29 28.65
CA GLN A 33 -0.30 -7.60 28.78
C GLN A 33 -1.32 -8.74 28.90
N LYS A 34 -2.40 -8.56 29.66
CA LYS A 34 -3.51 -9.54 29.73
C LYS A 34 -4.19 -9.75 28.38
N GLN A 35 -4.38 -8.68 27.60
CA GLN A 35 -4.97 -8.81 26.25
C GLN A 35 -4.06 -9.58 25.28
N ILE A 36 -2.74 -9.37 25.37
CA ILE A 36 -1.75 -10.11 24.57
C ILE A 36 -1.77 -11.60 24.95
N GLU A 37 -1.75 -11.92 26.24
CA GLU A 37 -1.79 -13.31 26.72
C GLU A 37 -3.06 -14.04 26.26
N GLN A 38 -4.23 -13.40 26.36
CA GLN A 38 -5.49 -13.95 25.85
C GLN A 38 -5.49 -14.16 24.33
N ALA A 39 -4.84 -13.27 23.56
CA ALA A 39 -4.74 -13.40 22.12
C ALA A 39 -3.81 -14.55 21.71
N GLU A 40 -2.71 -14.75 22.44
CA GLU A 40 -1.80 -15.89 22.23
C GLU A 40 -2.47 -17.22 22.58
N GLU A 41 -3.23 -17.28 23.68
CA GLU A 41 -3.98 -18.47 24.06
C GLU A 41 -5.03 -18.85 23.01
N LYS A 42 -5.77 -17.87 22.47
CA LYS A 42 -6.71 -18.09 21.35
C LYS A 42 -6.00 -18.61 20.10
N LYS A 43 -4.81 -18.09 19.77
CA LYS A 43 -4.01 -18.59 18.64
C LYS A 43 -3.54 -20.03 18.86
N ARG A 44 -3.14 -20.41 20.08
CA ARG A 44 -2.76 -21.79 20.42
C ARG A 44 -3.95 -22.76 20.26
N LYS A 45 -5.11 -22.41 20.82
CA LYS A 45 -6.35 -23.21 20.69
C LYS A 45 -6.76 -23.41 19.22
N MET A 46 -6.66 -22.37 18.39
CA MET A 46 -6.96 -22.47 16.95
C MET A 46 -5.98 -23.39 16.20
N LYS A 47 -4.69 -23.38 16.54
CA LYS A 47 -3.69 -24.29 15.94
C LYS A 47 -3.95 -25.74 16.33
N GLU A 48 -4.25 -26.00 17.59
CA GLU A 48 -4.58 -27.36 18.07
C GLU A 48 -5.85 -27.90 17.40
N GLU A 49 -6.86 -27.06 17.18
CA GLU A 49 -8.08 -27.46 16.47
C GLU A 49 -7.81 -27.77 14.98
N GLN A 50 -7.00 -26.96 14.31
CA GLN A 50 -6.58 -27.22 12.93
C GLN A 50 -5.79 -28.54 12.81
N GLU A 51 -4.94 -28.85 13.80
CA GLU A 51 -4.19 -30.11 13.82
C GLU A 51 -5.10 -31.32 14.07
N LYS A 52 -6.07 -31.20 14.98
CA LYS A 52 -7.10 -32.24 15.21
C LYS A 52 -7.93 -32.51 13.95
N GLN A 53 -8.36 -31.46 13.24
CA GLN A 53 -9.07 -31.61 11.97
C GLN A 53 -8.20 -32.25 10.88
N ARG A 54 -6.89 -31.95 10.86
CA ARG A 54 -5.96 -32.58 9.92
C ARG A 54 -5.80 -34.08 10.20
N LYS A 55 -5.63 -34.49 11.47
CA LYS A 55 -5.54 -35.91 11.85
C LYS A 55 -6.81 -36.69 11.52
N GLN A 56 -8.00 -36.11 11.78
CA GLN A 56 -9.27 -36.73 11.38
C GLN A 56 -9.41 -36.91 9.87
N ARG A 57 -8.90 -35.96 9.06
CA ARG A 57 -8.88 -36.09 7.59
C ARG A 57 -7.90 -37.16 7.10
N GLU A 58 -6.74 -37.27 7.75
CA GLU A 58 -5.74 -38.30 7.46
C GLU A 58 -6.27 -39.71 7.83
N GLU A 59 -6.96 -39.87 8.96
CA GLU A 59 -7.63 -41.12 9.36
C GLU A 59 -8.80 -41.50 8.42
N ALA A 60 -9.61 -40.53 8.00
CA ALA A 60 -10.67 -40.74 7.02
C ALA A 60 -10.13 -41.17 5.64
N GLN A 61 -8.93 -40.72 5.26
CA GLN A 61 -8.25 -41.19 4.05
C GLN A 61 -7.72 -42.62 4.19
N LEU A 62 -7.26 -43.03 5.37
CA LEU A 62 -6.76 -44.39 5.63
C LEU A 62 -7.87 -45.45 5.63
N HIS A 63 -9.11 -45.10 6.01
CA HIS A 63 -10.27 -45.99 5.91
C HIS A 63 -10.84 -46.13 4.49
N SER A 64 -10.48 -45.23 3.56
CA SER A 64 -10.89 -45.27 2.15
C SER A 64 -10.07 -46.25 1.30
N THR A 65 -8.99 -46.84 1.82
CA THR A 65 -8.06 -47.68 1.05
C THR A 65 -8.11 -49.17 1.37
N ARG A 66 -9.02 -49.63 2.24
CA ARG A 66 -9.10 -51.04 2.67
C ARG A 66 -10.12 -51.84 1.85
N GLY A 67 -10.01 -51.77 0.52
CA GLY A 67 -10.89 -52.49 -0.41
C GLY A 67 -10.39 -52.56 -1.85
N SER A 68 -9.08 -52.43 -2.09
CA SER A 68 -8.49 -52.54 -3.43
C SER A 68 -6.99 -52.84 -3.32
N GLU A 69 -6.64 -54.02 -2.83
CA GLU A 69 -5.27 -54.51 -2.92
C GLU A 69 -5.01 -55.15 -4.29
N ASN A 70 -3.86 -54.74 -4.86
CA ASN A 70 -3.01 -55.42 -5.81
C ASN A 70 -3.27 -55.23 -7.32
N ARG A 71 -2.69 -54.15 -7.85
CA ARG A 71 -1.57 -54.27 -8.82
C ARG A 71 -0.80 -52.95 -9.02
N GLY A 72 0.40 -52.90 -8.42
CA GLY A 72 1.62 -52.43 -9.09
C GLY A 72 1.72 -50.96 -9.51
N SER A 73 2.24 -50.15 -8.60
CA SER A 73 3.26 -49.11 -8.82
C SER A 73 3.71 -48.83 -10.28
N THR A 74 3.01 -47.95 -10.98
CA THR A 74 3.56 -47.10 -12.08
C THR A 74 2.58 -46.00 -12.55
N GLN A 75 1.43 -45.83 -11.90
CA GLN A 75 0.28 -45.13 -12.48
C GLN A 75 0.06 -43.68 -12.02
N ASN A 76 0.91 -43.11 -11.16
CA ASN A 76 0.82 -41.69 -10.79
C ASN A 76 1.54 -40.74 -11.76
N GLN A 77 2.35 -41.25 -12.70
CA GLN A 77 2.78 -40.49 -13.87
C GLN A 77 1.78 -40.54 -15.03
N ALA A 78 0.78 -41.43 -14.98
CA ALA A 78 -0.17 -41.66 -16.08
C ALA A 78 -1.55 -40.98 -15.91
N ARG A 79 -1.87 -40.38 -14.75
CA ARG A 79 -3.13 -39.64 -14.56
C ARG A 79 -3.15 -38.23 -15.17
N ILE A 80 -2.08 -37.82 -15.85
CA ILE A 80 -2.09 -36.63 -16.73
C ILE A 80 -2.63 -36.99 -18.14
N PHE A 81 -2.73 -38.28 -18.48
CA PHE A 81 -3.17 -38.75 -19.81
C PHE A 81 -4.18 -39.89 -19.66
N THR A 82 -5.44 -39.57 -19.36
CA THR A 82 -6.67 -40.36 -19.67
C THR A 82 -7.87 -39.81 -18.87
N ALA A 83 -8.17 -38.53 -19.05
CA ALA A 83 -9.55 -38.06 -19.01
C ALA A 83 -9.88 -37.65 -20.45
N GLY A 84 -11.07 -38.02 -20.91
CA GLY A 84 -11.47 -38.02 -22.33
C GLY A 84 -11.16 -36.73 -23.08
N VAL A 85 -11.11 -36.86 -24.41
CA VAL A 85 -10.97 -35.82 -25.42
C VAL A 85 -12.10 -34.79 -25.31
N ASP A 86 -12.05 -33.98 -24.27
CA ASP A 86 -12.65 -32.66 -24.26
C ASP A 86 -11.57 -31.77 -24.88
N ASN A 87 -11.73 -31.42 -26.17
CA ASN A 87 -10.96 -30.37 -26.86
C ASN A 87 -11.21 -28.98 -26.23
N ARG A 88 -11.30 -28.89 -24.90
CA ARG A 88 -11.40 -27.62 -24.18
C ARG A 88 -10.04 -26.96 -24.29
N VAL A 89 -9.98 -25.88 -25.06
CA VAL A 89 -8.83 -25.00 -25.13
C VAL A 89 -8.44 -24.65 -23.69
N PRO A 90 -7.19 -24.92 -23.26
CA PRO A 90 -6.76 -24.59 -21.91
C PRO A 90 -6.97 -23.09 -21.70
N SER A 91 -7.57 -22.73 -20.58
CA SER A 91 -8.02 -21.35 -20.36
C SER A 91 -7.55 -20.84 -19.01
N LEU A 92 -7.06 -19.61 -18.96
CA LEU A 92 -6.70 -18.95 -17.71
C LEU A 92 -7.70 -17.85 -17.35
N PRO A 93 -7.87 -17.59 -16.04
CA PRO A 93 -8.67 -16.49 -15.56
C PRO A 93 -8.05 -15.16 -16.01
N ALA A 94 -8.85 -14.30 -16.63
CA ALA A 94 -8.40 -13.00 -17.12
C ALA A 94 -9.36 -11.86 -16.77
N LEU A 95 -8.89 -10.63 -16.91
CA LEU A 95 -9.71 -9.43 -16.90
C LEU A 95 -9.60 -8.73 -18.24
N ARG A 96 -10.74 -8.29 -18.77
CA ARG A 96 -10.79 -7.37 -19.90
C ARG A 96 -10.82 -5.95 -19.36
N VAL A 97 -9.79 -5.19 -19.68
CA VAL A 97 -9.66 -3.77 -19.35
C VAL A 97 -10.08 -2.95 -20.57
N ALA A 98 -11.01 -2.03 -20.38
CA ALA A 98 -11.58 -1.19 -21.44
C ALA A 98 -11.44 0.29 -21.10
N MET A 99 -11.71 1.15 -22.10
CA MET A 99 -11.71 2.61 -21.96
C MET A 99 -10.34 3.23 -21.67
N LEU A 100 -9.26 2.50 -21.92
CA LEU A 100 -7.92 3.07 -21.89
C LEU A 100 -7.63 3.81 -23.21
N PRO A 101 -7.08 5.03 -23.15
CA PRO A 101 -6.73 5.78 -24.36
C PRO A 101 -5.52 5.18 -25.07
N VAL A 102 -5.41 5.47 -26.37
CA VAL A 102 -4.42 4.89 -27.30
C VAL A 102 -2.96 5.14 -26.87
N HIS A 103 -2.70 6.19 -26.09
CA HIS A 103 -1.35 6.49 -25.61
C HIS A 103 -0.87 5.58 -24.47
N VAL A 104 -1.78 4.82 -23.83
CA VAL A 104 -1.44 3.86 -22.77
C VAL A 104 -0.79 2.63 -23.41
N LYS A 105 0.43 2.29 -22.98
CA LYS A 105 1.18 1.16 -23.52
C LYS A 105 0.98 -0.09 -22.68
N GLU A 106 1.32 -1.24 -23.24
CA GLU A 106 1.25 -2.53 -22.54
C GLU A 106 2.01 -2.51 -21.20
N VAL A 107 3.18 -1.85 -21.18
CA VAL A 107 4.01 -1.72 -20.00
C VAL A 107 3.29 -0.99 -18.88
N ASP A 108 2.49 0.04 -19.18
CA ASP A 108 1.74 0.80 -18.17
C ASP A 108 0.65 -0.06 -17.53
N VAL A 109 -0.07 -0.83 -18.36
CA VAL A 109 -1.09 -1.78 -17.89
C VAL A 109 -0.43 -2.90 -17.07
N LYS A 110 0.66 -3.47 -17.55
CA LYS A 110 1.40 -4.52 -16.83
C LYS A 110 1.89 -4.04 -15.48
N LEU A 111 2.47 -2.84 -15.39
CA LEU A 111 2.91 -2.25 -14.12
C LEU A 111 1.76 -2.02 -13.15
N PHE A 112 0.58 -1.62 -13.63
CA PHE A 112 -0.58 -1.46 -12.75
C PHE A 112 -1.05 -2.80 -12.18
N PHE A 113 -1.11 -3.85 -13.01
CA PHE A 113 -1.68 -5.14 -12.64
C PHE A 113 -0.68 -6.12 -11.99
N ILE A 114 0.63 -5.84 -12.04
CA ILE A 114 1.65 -6.71 -11.45
C ILE A 114 1.47 -6.90 -9.94
N LYS A 115 0.98 -5.86 -9.23
CA LYS A 115 0.69 -5.92 -7.79
C LYS A 115 -0.41 -6.93 -7.43
N TYR A 116 -1.24 -7.30 -8.40
CA TYR A 116 -2.27 -8.34 -8.24
C TYR A 116 -1.84 -9.71 -8.77
N GLY A 117 -0.57 -9.84 -9.18
CA GLY A 117 -0.01 -11.08 -9.69
C GLY A 117 -0.46 -11.43 -11.11
N CYS A 118 -0.60 -10.43 -11.99
CA CYS A 118 -0.77 -10.69 -13.42
C CYS A 118 0.51 -11.32 -14.00
N ILE A 119 0.34 -12.20 -14.98
CA ILE A 119 1.45 -12.89 -15.66
C ILE A 119 1.62 -12.45 -17.12
N LYS A 120 0.54 -12.01 -17.76
CA LYS A 120 0.53 -11.58 -19.15
C LYS A 120 -0.46 -10.44 -19.31
N VAL A 121 -0.11 -9.50 -20.17
CA VAL A 121 -1.01 -8.47 -20.68
C VAL A 121 -0.97 -8.57 -22.20
N GLN A 122 -2.11 -8.45 -22.86
CA GLN A 122 -2.19 -8.50 -24.31
C GLN A 122 -3.17 -7.44 -24.81
N SER A 123 -2.77 -6.67 -25.82
CA SER A 123 -3.69 -5.77 -26.53
C SER A 123 -4.59 -6.57 -27.48
N THR A 124 -5.89 -6.33 -27.40
CA THR A 124 -6.90 -6.92 -28.30
C THR A 124 -7.80 -5.80 -28.84
N GLY A 125 -7.25 -4.97 -29.72
CA GLY A 125 -7.96 -3.85 -30.33
C GLY A 125 -8.34 -2.79 -29.28
N PRO A 126 -9.64 -2.56 -29.00
CA PRO A 126 -10.07 -1.54 -28.03
C PRO A 126 -9.93 -1.98 -26.56
N PHE A 127 -9.45 -3.20 -26.31
CA PHE A 127 -9.34 -3.77 -24.98
C PHE A 127 -7.93 -4.27 -24.69
N TRP A 128 -7.65 -4.43 -23.40
CA TRP A 128 -6.48 -5.14 -22.90
C TRP A 128 -6.94 -6.38 -22.13
N ILE A 129 -6.30 -7.51 -22.38
CA ILE A 129 -6.53 -8.75 -21.64
C ILE A 129 -5.40 -8.93 -20.64
N VAL A 130 -5.75 -8.94 -19.35
CA VAL A 130 -4.82 -9.16 -18.23
C VAL A 130 -5.04 -10.57 -17.70
N VAL A 131 -4.03 -11.42 -17.79
CA VAL A 131 -4.11 -12.85 -17.45
C VAL A 131 -3.50 -13.10 -16.08
N PHE A 132 -4.13 -13.98 -15.30
CA PHE A 132 -3.72 -14.35 -13.95
C PHE A 132 -3.46 -15.85 -13.84
N THR A 133 -2.60 -16.26 -12.91
CA THR A 133 -2.31 -17.69 -12.64
C THR A 133 -3.47 -18.42 -11.97
N SER A 134 -4.33 -17.70 -11.25
CA SER A 134 -5.41 -18.32 -10.49
C SER A 134 -6.66 -17.46 -10.43
N LYS A 135 -7.80 -18.13 -10.30
CA LYS A 135 -9.11 -17.48 -10.18
C LYS A 135 -9.16 -16.57 -8.96
N GLY A 136 -8.56 -17.00 -7.84
CA GLY A 136 -8.48 -16.21 -6.61
C GLY A 136 -7.79 -14.86 -6.80
N ARG A 137 -6.66 -14.83 -7.53
CA ARG A 137 -5.95 -13.56 -7.82
C ARG A 137 -6.76 -12.63 -8.70
N ARG A 138 -7.38 -13.15 -9.76
CA ARG A 138 -8.27 -12.39 -10.64
C ARG A 138 -9.45 -11.80 -9.85
N ASP A 139 -10.12 -12.63 -9.06
CA ASP A 139 -11.32 -12.23 -8.32
C ASP A 139 -10.97 -11.19 -7.23
N PHE A 140 -9.81 -11.32 -6.58
CA PHE A 140 -9.26 -10.32 -5.69
C PHE A 140 -8.99 -9.00 -6.41
N CYS A 141 -8.26 -9.03 -7.53
CA CYS A 141 -7.98 -7.86 -8.37
C CYS A 141 -9.26 -7.13 -8.79
N HIS A 142 -10.25 -7.87 -9.30
CA HIS A 142 -11.52 -7.31 -9.73
C HIS A 142 -12.28 -6.64 -8.59
N LYS A 143 -12.33 -7.28 -7.40
CA LYS A 143 -12.97 -6.70 -6.21
C LYS A 143 -12.25 -5.45 -5.72
N SER A 144 -10.92 -5.49 -5.65
CA SER A 144 -10.11 -4.34 -5.23
C SER A 144 -10.36 -3.14 -6.15
N ILE A 145 -10.36 -3.35 -7.48
CA ILE A 145 -10.60 -2.26 -8.42
C ILE A 145 -12.05 -1.78 -8.34
N ARG A 146 -13.04 -2.68 -8.22
CA ARG A 146 -14.46 -2.29 -8.14
C ARG A 146 -14.84 -1.59 -6.83
N GLY A 147 -14.08 -1.81 -5.76
CA GLY A 147 -14.30 -1.18 -4.45
C GLY A 147 -13.44 0.07 -4.20
N ALA A 148 -12.45 0.34 -5.04
CA ALA A 148 -11.55 1.49 -4.85
C ALA A 148 -12.20 2.80 -5.31
N ASP A 149 -11.82 3.90 -4.68
CA ASP A 149 -12.22 5.24 -5.07
C ASP A 149 -11.73 5.57 -6.49
N ASP A 150 -12.32 6.58 -7.12
CA ASP A 150 -12.07 6.93 -8.53
C ASP A 150 -10.57 7.24 -8.82
N GLU A 151 -9.82 7.72 -7.83
CA GLU A 151 -8.39 8.06 -7.98
C GLU A 151 -7.49 6.81 -8.06
N ASP A 152 -7.90 5.71 -7.43
CA ASP A 152 -7.14 4.45 -7.43
C ASP A 152 -7.34 3.62 -8.71
N ARG A 153 -8.29 4.02 -9.57
CA ARG A 153 -8.59 3.39 -10.87
C ARG A 153 -7.99 4.14 -12.04
N LEU A 154 -6.80 4.71 -11.85
CA LEU A 154 -6.12 5.49 -12.86
C LEU A 154 -4.87 4.75 -13.36
N ILE A 155 -4.83 4.52 -14.67
CA ILE A 155 -3.60 4.16 -15.39
C ILE A 155 -3.21 5.40 -16.18
N ARG A 156 -2.05 5.99 -15.86
CA ARG A 156 -1.60 7.26 -16.46
C ARG A 156 -2.66 8.38 -16.38
N GLY A 157 -3.38 8.46 -15.26
CA GLY A 157 -4.44 9.45 -15.06
C GLY A 157 -5.73 9.16 -15.84
N SER A 158 -5.82 8.03 -16.55
CA SER A 158 -7.00 7.64 -17.30
C SER A 158 -7.81 6.59 -16.55
N ARG A 159 -9.13 6.83 -16.45
CA ARG A 159 -10.09 5.87 -15.90
C ARG A 159 -10.24 4.68 -16.84
N PHE A 160 -10.50 3.51 -16.28
CA PHE A 160 -10.71 2.30 -17.06
C PHE A 160 -11.83 1.44 -16.45
N GLY A 161 -12.48 0.65 -17.31
CA GLY A 161 -13.41 -0.38 -16.90
C GLY A 161 -12.72 -1.74 -16.82
N VAL A 162 -13.11 -2.58 -15.87
CA VAL A 162 -12.66 -3.98 -15.77
C VAL A 162 -13.85 -4.92 -15.81
N PHE A 163 -13.73 -5.95 -16.64
CA PHE A 163 -14.74 -6.98 -16.82
C PHE A 163 -14.12 -8.37 -16.68
N MET A 164 -14.89 -9.30 -16.14
CA MET A 164 -14.49 -10.69 -16.03
C MET A 164 -14.31 -11.29 -17.42
N HIS A 165 -13.19 -11.98 -17.63
CA HIS A 165 -12.88 -12.64 -18.89
C HIS A 165 -12.18 -13.99 -18.64
N THR A 166 -12.09 -14.77 -19.70
CA THR A 166 -11.38 -16.04 -19.74
C THR A 166 -10.46 -15.95 -20.95
N TYR A 167 -9.16 -16.11 -20.74
CA TYR A 167 -8.18 -16.09 -21.81
C TYR A 167 -7.94 -17.52 -22.29
N GLU A 168 -8.23 -17.76 -23.56
CA GLU A 168 -7.95 -19.03 -24.23
C GLU A 168 -6.47 -19.09 -24.60
N ILE A 169 -5.83 -20.19 -24.27
CA ILE A 169 -4.38 -20.35 -24.34
C ILE A 169 -4.06 -21.38 -25.39
N SER A 170 -3.05 -21.08 -26.19
CA SER A 170 -2.48 -22.09 -27.09
C SER A 170 -1.64 -23.11 -26.31
N ARG A 171 -1.51 -24.34 -26.81
CA ARG A 171 -0.64 -25.35 -26.19
C ARG A 171 0.81 -24.87 -25.96
N GLY A 172 1.34 -24.00 -26.83
CA GLY A 172 2.67 -23.42 -26.67
C GLY A 172 2.77 -22.42 -25.51
N GLU A 173 1.73 -21.60 -25.33
CA GLU A 173 1.66 -20.65 -24.22
C GLU A 173 1.40 -21.32 -22.87
N GLU A 174 0.63 -22.42 -22.86
CA GLU A 174 0.37 -23.21 -21.65
C GLU A 174 1.67 -23.71 -21.03
N MET A 175 2.58 -24.22 -21.85
CA MET A 175 3.89 -24.71 -21.38
C MET A 175 4.77 -23.60 -20.79
N TYR A 176 4.72 -22.41 -21.37
CA TYR A 176 5.51 -21.24 -20.94
C TYR A 176 4.95 -20.58 -19.68
N LEU A 177 3.64 -20.34 -19.63
CA LEU A 177 2.98 -19.61 -18.54
C LEU A 177 2.81 -20.46 -17.27
N LEU A 178 2.72 -21.78 -17.41
CA LEU A 178 2.58 -22.71 -16.28
C LEU A 178 3.90 -23.42 -15.90
N GLY A 179 5.02 -23.01 -16.50
CA GLY A 179 6.36 -23.40 -16.04
C GLY A 179 6.75 -24.86 -16.30
N LYS A 180 6.24 -25.48 -17.38
CA LYS A 180 6.68 -26.83 -17.78
C LYS A 180 7.90 -26.84 -18.71
N VAL A 181 8.27 -25.67 -19.24
CA VAL A 181 9.53 -25.46 -19.94
C VAL A 181 10.19 -24.26 -19.26
N THR A 182 11.33 -24.49 -18.61
CA THR A 182 12.23 -23.42 -18.17
C THR A 182 12.49 -22.52 -19.37
N ARG A 183 12.33 -21.19 -19.20
CA ARG A 183 12.74 -20.20 -20.20
C ARG A 183 14.08 -20.62 -20.81
N PRO A 184 14.30 -20.44 -22.14
CA PRO A 184 15.67 -20.44 -22.63
C PRO A 184 16.46 -19.47 -21.75
N PRO A 185 17.68 -19.83 -21.31
CA PRO A 185 18.46 -18.98 -20.42
C PRO A 185 18.51 -17.58 -21.03
N ILE A 186 17.92 -16.62 -20.32
CA ILE A 186 18.00 -15.20 -20.68
C ILE A 186 19.49 -14.90 -20.73
N SER A 187 19.97 -14.35 -21.85
CA SER A 187 21.39 -14.00 -21.94
C SER A 187 21.74 -13.04 -20.81
N GLU A 188 22.95 -13.12 -20.26
CA GLU A 188 23.39 -12.19 -19.21
C GLU A 188 23.20 -10.74 -19.66
N ASP A 189 23.32 -10.46 -20.96
CA ASP A 189 23.13 -9.14 -21.55
C ASP A 189 21.69 -8.62 -21.44
N GLU A 190 20.69 -9.46 -21.71
CA GLU A 190 19.26 -9.08 -21.55
C GLU A 190 18.91 -8.85 -20.07
N LEU A 191 19.47 -9.67 -19.17
CA LEU A 191 19.30 -9.50 -17.72
C LEU A 191 19.96 -8.20 -17.24
N LEU A 192 21.15 -7.88 -17.75
CA LEU A 192 21.87 -6.64 -17.44
C LEU A 192 21.10 -5.42 -17.95
N GLU A 193 20.55 -5.49 -19.16
CA GLU A 193 19.81 -4.38 -19.76
C GLU A 193 18.51 -4.07 -18.98
N ASP A 194 17.75 -5.12 -18.63
CA ASP A 194 16.52 -4.99 -17.83
C ASP A 194 16.82 -4.46 -16.41
N THR A 195 17.88 -4.96 -15.76
CA THR A 195 18.26 -4.47 -14.42
C THR A 195 18.81 -3.05 -14.45
N CYS A 196 19.65 -2.69 -15.44
CA CYS A 196 20.13 -1.31 -15.62
C CYS A 196 19.00 -0.35 -15.99
N SER A 197 17.99 -0.79 -16.73
CA SER A 197 16.79 0.00 -17.05
C SER A 197 15.95 0.26 -15.81
N LEU A 198 15.72 -0.77 -15.00
CA LEU A 198 15.02 -0.65 -13.72
C LEU A 198 15.77 0.26 -12.74
N ALA A 199 17.08 0.06 -12.59
CA ALA A 199 17.93 0.89 -11.71
C ALA A 199 17.90 2.36 -12.13
N ARG A 200 18.03 2.65 -13.44
CA ARG A 200 17.92 4.02 -13.96
C ARG A 200 16.56 4.65 -13.67
N ARG A 201 15.48 3.86 -13.70
CA ARG A 201 14.14 4.35 -13.41
C ARG A 201 13.95 4.69 -11.93
N VAL A 202 14.41 3.80 -11.05
CA VAL A 202 14.38 4.03 -9.59
C VAL A 202 15.23 5.25 -9.21
N LEU A 203 16.42 5.39 -9.79
CA LEU A 203 17.27 6.57 -9.60
C LEU A 203 16.58 7.86 -10.06
N LYS A 204 15.96 7.86 -11.25
CA LYS A 204 15.20 9.02 -11.73
C LYS A 204 14.06 9.38 -10.78
N GLU A 205 13.30 8.40 -10.31
CA GLU A 205 12.17 8.62 -9.42
C GLU A 205 12.62 9.16 -8.05
N ALA A 206 13.72 8.65 -7.50
CA ALA A 206 14.33 9.16 -6.28
C ALA A 206 14.82 10.61 -6.45
N VAL A 207 15.53 10.91 -7.53
CA VAL A 207 16.01 12.28 -7.84
C VAL A 207 14.83 13.24 -8.01
N PHE A 208 13.79 12.86 -8.74
CA PHE A 208 12.61 13.72 -8.89
C PHE A 208 11.85 13.94 -7.59
N LYS A 209 11.84 12.96 -6.69
CA LYS A 209 11.28 13.12 -5.35
C LYS A 209 12.10 14.12 -4.53
N GLU A 210 13.42 13.98 -4.53
CA GLU A 210 14.32 14.87 -3.79
C GLU A 210 14.28 16.32 -4.32
N ILE A 211 14.24 16.50 -5.64
CA ILE A 211 14.02 17.82 -6.27
C ILE A 211 12.69 18.41 -5.80
N ARG A 212 11.62 17.61 -5.74
CA ARG A 212 10.31 18.07 -5.29
C ARG A 212 10.33 18.49 -3.82
N ASP A 213 10.95 17.68 -2.96
CA ASP A 213 11.10 17.99 -1.54
C ASP A 213 11.92 19.27 -1.31
N ILE A 214 12.95 19.52 -2.13
CA ILE A 214 13.72 20.78 -2.11
C ILE A 214 12.85 21.96 -2.55
N VAL A 215 12.15 21.84 -3.68
CA VAL A 215 11.29 22.92 -4.21
C VAL A 215 10.15 23.25 -3.23
N ASP A 216 9.54 22.25 -2.62
CA ASP A 216 8.47 22.44 -1.64
C ASP A 216 9.01 23.14 -0.37
N ASN A 217 10.18 22.74 0.12
CA ASN A 217 10.83 23.40 1.26
C ASN A 217 11.25 24.85 0.94
N GLU A 218 11.75 25.09 -0.27
CA GLU A 218 12.19 26.42 -0.70
C GLU A 218 10.99 27.35 -0.94
N ALA A 219 9.89 26.82 -1.48
CA ALA A 219 8.62 27.52 -1.61
C ALA A 219 8.03 27.90 -0.24
N VAL A 220 8.02 26.98 0.73
CA VAL A 220 7.59 27.25 2.12
C VAL A 220 8.45 28.32 2.77
N ASN A 221 9.78 28.28 2.57
CA ASN A 221 10.70 29.30 3.09
C ASN A 221 10.48 30.67 2.44
N CYS A 222 10.22 30.71 1.13
CA CYS A 222 9.95 31.95 0.41
C CYS A 222 8.63 32.58 0.88
N VAL A 223 7.55 31.80 0.98
CA VAL A 223 6.26 32.24 1.52
C VAL A 223 6.40 32.76 2.95
N SER A 224 7.16 32.06 3.80
CA SER A 224 7.40 32.47 5.20
C SER A 224 8.16 33.80 5.30
N LYS A 225 9.17 34.02 4.44
CA LYS A 225 9.90 35.29 4.36
C LYS A 225 8.99 36.44 3.89
N THR A 226 8.18 36.19 2.87
CA THR A 226 7.23 37.18 2.34
C THR A 226 6.17 37.55 3.37
N PHE A 227 5.69 36.58 4.15
CA PHE A 227 4.73 36.82 5.23
C PHE A 227 5.34 37.67 6.35
N ALA A 228 6.58 37.35 6.76
CA ALA A 228 7.31 38.13 7.77
C ALA A 228 7.62 39.57 7.31
N GLU A 229 7.91 39.79 6.02
CA GLU A 229 8.11 41.14 5.46
C GLU A 229 6.80 41.93 5.41
N ASN A 230 5.70 41.31 5.00
CA ASN A 230 4.38 41.94 5.01
C ASN A 230 3.95 42.32 6.43
N GLU A 231 4.22 41.46 7.42
CA GLU A 231 3.90 41.72 8.82
C GLU A 231 4.77 42.83 9.41
N ARG A 232 6.08 42.84 9.12
CA ARG A 232 6.98 43.98 9.46
C ARG A 232 6.52 45.28 8.83
N THR A 233 6.07 45.24 7.57
CA THR A 233 5.57 46.42 6.86
C THR A 233 4.29 46.94 7.49
N ARG A 234 3.35 46.05 7.84
CA ARG A 234 2.11 46.38 8.55
C ARG A 234 2.37 47.02 9.92
N VAL A 235 3.31 46.48 10.71
CA VAL A 235 3.69 47.06 12.00
C VAL A 235 4.31 48.44 11.80
N ARG A 236 5.23 48.61 10.84
CA ARG A 236 5.84 49.91 10.53
C ARG A 236 4.81 50.95 10.10
N THR A 237 3.88 50.61 9.22
CA THR A 237 2.82 51.53 8.79
C THR A 237 1.88 51.90 9.93
N SER A 238 1.58 50.96 10.83
CA SER A 238 0.76 51.21 12.02
C SER A 238 1.47 52.15 12.99
N SER A 239 2.77 51.93 13.23
CA SER A 239 3.59 52.81 14.08
C SER A 239 3.76 54.21 13.47
N LEU A 240 4.00 54.32 12.16
CA LEU A 240 4.08 55.60 11.46
C LEU A 240 2.75 56.35 11.52
N SER A 241 1.63 55.67 11.31
CA SER A 241 0.30 56.24 11.46
C SER A 241 0.04 56.71 12.88
N ALA A 242 0.43 55.93 13.89
CA ALA A 242 0.33 56.33 15.30
C ALA A 242 1.17 57.59 15.60
N MET A 243 2.40 57.68 15.08
CA MET A 243 3.27 58.85 15.22
C MET A 243 2.71 60.08 14.50
N LEU A 244 2.18 59.92 13.28
CA LEU A 244 1.55 61.01 12.52
C LEU A 244 0.28 61.53 13.20
N ASN A 245 -0.46 60.66 13.90
CA ASN A 245 -1.66 61.04 14.65
C ASN A 245 -1.35 61.70 16.02
N THR A 246 -0.14 61.53 16.58
CA THR A 246 0.28 62.18 17.82
C THR A 246 0.99 63.51 17.60
N LEU A 247 1.58 63.72 16.42
CA LEU A 247 2.24 64.98 16.03
C LEU A 247 1.35 66.23 16.11
N PRO A 248 0.07 66.22 15.69
CA PRO A 248 -0.82 67.36 15.86
C PRO A 248 -1.06 67.72 17.33
N LYS A 249 -1.13 66.72 18.23
CA LYS A 249 -1.32 66.95 19.68
C LYS A 249 -0.09 67.58 20.33
N LEU A 250 1.11 67.17 19.90
CA LEU A 250 2.37 67.77 20.34
C LEU A 250 2.56 69.19 19.78
N GLY A 251 2.20 69.42 18.52
CA GLY A 251 2.19 70.76 17.92
C GLY A 251 1.20 71.71 18.61
N PHE A 252 0.02 71.21 18.97
CA PHE A 252 -0.98 71.99 19.72
C PHE A 252 -0.53 72.28 21.16
N GLN A 253 0.12 71.31 21.84
CA GLN A 253 0.69 71.53 23.17
C GLN A 253 1.87 72.51 23.16
N TYR A 254 2.73 72.47 22.15
CA TYR A 254 3.83 73.42 22.00
C TYR A 254 3.31 74.84 21.69
N ALA A 255 2.27 74.97 20.88
CA ALA A 255 1.61 76.25 20.60
C ALA A 255 0.88 76.85 21.81
N LEU A 256 0.48 76.03 22.79
CA LEU A 256 -0.13 76.47 24.05
C LEU A 256 0.91 76.86 25.12
N GLN A 257 2.17 76.48 24.97
CA GLN A 257 3.26 76.81 25.91
C GLN A 257 4.05 78.08 25.53
N LYS A 258 3.85 78.62 24.33
CA LYS A 258 4.36 79.91 23.88
C LYS A 258 3.29 80.98 24.02
#